data_AF-A0A2N6AMT2-F1
#
_entry.id   AF-A0A2N6AMT2-F1
#
_cell.length_a   1.000
_cell.length_b   1.000
_cell.length_c   1.000
_cell.angle_alpha   90.00
_cell.angle_beta   90.00
_cell.angle_gamma   90.00
#
_symmetry.space_group_name_H-M   'P 1'
#
loop_
_entity.id
_entity.type
_entity.pdbx_description
1 polymer ?
#
loop_
_entity_poly.entity_id
_entity_poly.type
_entity_poly.pdbx_seq_one_letter_code
_entity_poly.pdbx_strand_id
1 'polypeptide(L)'
;MFPLLMQVTMPFILVIAAAVTVYLVYPMDRRSVISLGGILIGVWAVEALGVATGFPFGTYMFTDQLGWSIVSVPIVIPFLRLLVIAASDAAVGHFFGRLSSVLVALVATLLTFFMEFAADSLDLWHWRTRFPPASSYAGWFVITLASTLLLRDTSERNTELRLPAHIYIGLVIYFCITFIGMKSGLITL
;
A
#
# COMPACT_ATOMS: atom_id res chain seq x y z
N MET A 1 5.67 -25.60 6.91
CA MET A 1 6.18 -24.73 8.00
C MET A 1 6.37 -23.29 7.54
N PHE A 2 6.90 -23.07 6.33
CA PHE A 2 7.09 -21.73 5.73
C PHE A 2 5.78 -20.93 5.51
N PRO A 3 4.68 -21.52 4.99
CA PRO A 3 3.44 -20.79 4.75
C PRO A 3 2.79 -20.28 6.05
N LEU A 4 2.82 -21.09 7.11
CA LEU A 4 2.30 -20.70 8.43
C LEU A 4 3.11 -19.55 9.04
N LEU A 5 4.44 -19.58 8.87
CA LEU A 5 5.30 -18.50 9.35
C LEU A 5 5.01 -17.18 8.60
N MET A 6 4.85 -17.23 7.27
CA MET A 6 4.48 -16.07 6.47
C MET A 6 3.10 -15.52 6.88
N GLN A 7 2.10 -16.39 6.98
CA GLN A 7 0.74 -16.02 7.37
C GLN A 7 0.68 -15.32 8.73
N VAL A 8 1.51 -15.76 9.69
CA VAL A 8 1.58 -15.12 11.01
C VAL A 8 2.39 -13.84 10.94
N THR A 9 3.58 -13.84 10.34
CA THR A 9 4.53 -12.72 10.43
C THR A 9 4.18 -11.54 9.53
N MET A 10 3.63 -11.79 8.34
CA MET A 10 3.41 -10.76 7.33
C MET A 10 2.41 -9.68 7.77
N PRO A 11 1.26 -10.02 8.39
CA PRO A 11 0.37 -9.03 8.98
C PRO A 11 1.08 -8.08 9.95
N PHE A 12 1.88 -8.62 10.87
CA PHE A 12 2.60 -7.79 11.84
C PHE A 12 3.65 -6.92 11.18
N ILE A 13 4.44 -7.45 10.24
CA ILE A 13 5.47 -6.69 9.53
C ILE A 13 4.83 -5.51 8.79
N LEU A 14 3.73 -5.74 8.08
CA LEU A 14 3.05 -4.70 7.31
C LEU A 14 2.43 -3.62 8.20
N VAL A 15 1.78 -4.02 9.31
CA VAL A 15 1.22 -3.06 10.27
C VAL A 15 2.31 -2.25 10.96
N ILE A 16 3.40 -2.88 11.40
CA ILE A 16 4.53 -2.20 12.03
C ILE A 16 5.22 -1.27 11.04
N ALA A 17 5.48 -1.71 9.81
CA ALA A 17 6.09 -0.89 8.78
C ALA A 17 5.22 0.34 8.46
N ALA A 18 3.89 0.15 8.35
CA ALA A 18 2.94 1.24 8.16
C ALA A 18 2.99 2.22 9.33
N ALA A 19 2.90 1.74 10.57
CA ALA A 19 2.91 2.56 11.77
C ALA A 19 4.21 3.37 11.91
N VAL A 20 5.37 2.73 11.72
CA VAL A 20 6.68 3.39 11.77
C VAL A 20 6.79 4.44 10.68
N THR A 21 6.43 4.11 9.43
CA THR A 21 6.53 5.06 8.31
C THR A 21 5.61 6.26 8.52
N VAL A 22 4.36 6.03 8.95
CA VAL A 22 3.40 7.09 9.25
C VAL A 22 3.90 7.98 10.37
N TYR A 23 4.43 7.40 11.45
CA TYR A 23 5.01 8.15 12.57
C TYR A 23 6.20 9.02 12.15
N LEU A 24 7.04 8.52 11.25
CA LEU A 24 8.18 9.27 10.72
C LEU A 24 7.76 10.42 9.79
N VAL A 25 6.65 10.27 9.06
CA VAL A 25 6.22 11.27 8.05
C VAL A 25 5.28 12.32 8.63
N TYR A 26 4.31 11.92 9.46
CA TYR A 26 3.26 12.78 9.96
C TYR A 26 3.33 12.91 11.49
N PRO A 27 3.16 14.12 12.07
CA PRO A 27 3.00 14.28 13.51
C PRO A 27 1.74 13.56 14.00
N MET A 28 1.79 12.98 15.19
CA MET A 28 0.65 12.29 15.80
C MET A 28 -0.24 13.25 16.59
N ASP A 29 -0.60 14.37 15.99
CA ASP A 29 -1.57 15.31 16.57
C ASP A 29 -3.01 14.83 16.31
N ARG A 30 -3.98 15.42 17.03
CA ARG A 30 -5.39 15.02 16.95
C ARG A 30 -5.92 15.03 15.52
N ARG A 31 -5.54 16.02 14.71
CA ARG A 31 -6.05 16.17 13.34
C ARG A 31 -5.48 15.09 12.42
N SER A 32 -4.19 14.78 12.54
CA SER A 32 -3.54 13.69 11.79
C SER A 32 -4.13 12.33 12.15
N VAL A 33 -4.33 12.05 13.44
CA VAL A 33 -4.90 10.77 13.90
C VAL A 33 -6.32 10.56 13.36
N ILE A 34 -7.16 11.60 13.37
CA ILE A 34 -8.51 11.54 12.80
C ILE A 34 -8.44 11.26 11.29
N SER A 35 -7.55 11.95 10.57
CA SER A 35 -7.39 11.77 9.13
C SER A 35 -6.89 10.36 8.77
N LEU A 36 -5.90 9.86 9.50
CA LEU A 36 -5.36 8.50 9.33
C LEU A 36 -6.42 7.44 9.60
N GLY A 37 -7.22 7.60 10.66
CA GLY A 37 -8.35 6.72 10.95
C GLY A 37 -9.41 6.75 9.84
N GLY A 38 -9.73 7.93 9.32
CA GLY A 38 -10.63 8.10 8.18
C GLY A 38 -10.12 7.42 6.91
N ILE A 39 -8.81 7.51 6.63
CA ILE A 39 -8.18 6.85 5.48
C ILE A 39 -8.20 5.33 5.65
N LEU A 40 -7.88 4.79 6.84
CA LEU A 40 -7.96 3.34 7.09
C LEU A 40 -9.36 2.79 6.79
N ILE A 41 -10.39 3.44 7.34
CA ILE A 41 -11.78 3.02 7.15
C ILE A 41 -12.20 3.21 5.69
N GLY A 42 -11.86 4.35 5.08
CA GLY A 42 -12.19 4.66 3.69
C GLY A 42 -11.56 3.69 2.70
N VAL A 43 -10.27 3.39 2.86
CA VAL A 43 -9.56 2.40 2.03
C VAL A 43 -10.19 1.02 2.21
N TRP A 44 -10.45 0.59 3.45
CA TRP A 44 -11.11 -0.70 3.69
C TRP A 44 -12.49 -0.77 3.03
N ALA A 45 -13.29 0.30 3.12
CA ALA A 45 -14.63 0.34 2.54
C ALA A 45 -14.60 0.26 1.00
N VAL A 46 -13.66 0.97 0.36
CA VAL A 46 -13.49 0.91 -1.10
C VAL A 46 -12.96 -0.46 -1.53
N GLU A 47 -12.09 -1.08 -0.73
CA GLU A 47 -11.61 -2.44 -0.94
C GLU A 47 -12.73 -3.47 -0.85
N ALA A 48 -13.56 -3.40 0.20
CA ALA A 48 -14.69 -4.28 0.39
C ALA A 48 -15.71 -4.14 -0.74
N LEU A 49 -15.95 -2.91 -1.21
CA LEU A 49 -16.75 -2.65 -2.41
C LEU A 49 -16.11 -3.28 -3.66
N GLY A 50 -14.80 -3.14 -3.81
CA GLY A 50 -14.02 -3.71 -4.91
C GLY A 50 -14.12 -5.22 -4.99
N VAL A 51 -13.90 -5.92 -3.87
CA VAL A 51 -14.00 -7.38 -3.80
C VAL A 51 -15.43 -7.86 -4.04
N ALA A 52 -16.44 -7.14 -3.52
CA ALA A 52 -17.84 -7.53 -3.67
C ALA A 52 -18.40 -7.27 -5.09
N THR A 53 -18.00 -6.19 -5.75
CA THR A 53 -18.62 -5.72 -7.00
C THR A 53 -17.71 -5.79 -8.22
N GLY A 54 -16.40 -5.92 -8.02
CA GLY A 54 -15.39 -5.78 -9.07
C GLY A 54 -15.09 -4.33 -9.47
N PHE A 55 -15.69 -3.32 -8.85
CA PHE A 55 -15.41 -1.90 -9.10
C PHE A 55 -14.86 -1.22 -7.83
N PRO A 56 -13.77 -0.43 -7.89
CA PRO A 56 -13.08 0.06 -9.10
C PRO A 56 -11.98 -0.86 -9.64
N PHE A 57 -11.59 -1.90 -8.88
CA PHE A 57 -10.33 -2.58 -9.12
C PHE A 57 -10.37 -3.71 -10.16
N GLY A 58 -11.53 -4.28 -10.45
CA GLY A 58 -11.66 -5.56 -11.15
C GLY A 58 -11.88 -6.72 -10.18
N THR A 59 -11.96 -7.94 -10.72
CA THR A 59 -12.19 -9.15 -9.92
C THR A 59 -10.88 -9.83 -9.55
N TYR A 60 -10.62 -9.96 -8.25
CA TYR A 60 -9.50 -10.69 -7.66
C TYR A 60 -9.93 -11.29 -6.32
N MET A 61 -9.12 -12.22 -5.80
CA MET A 61 -9.37 -12.88 -4.52
C MET A 61 -8.10 -12.85 -3.67
N PHE A 62 -8.25 -12.53 -2.40
CA PHE A 62 -7.19 -12.66 -1.41
C PHE A 62 -7.01 -14.11 -0.97
N THR A 63 -5.78 -14.46 -0.64
CA THR A 63 -5.45 -15.74 -0.01
C THR A 63 -5.40 -15.61 1.50
N ASP A 64 -5.24 -16.74 2.18
CA ASP A 64 -5.10 -16.77 3.64
C ASP A 64 -3.75 -16.23 4.14
N GLN A 65 -2.78 -15.96 3.25
CA GLN A 65 -1.43 -15.49 3.62
C GLN A 65 -1.43 -14.10 4.28
N LEU A 66 -2.46 -13.29 4.03
CA LEU A 66 -2.59 -11.95 4.62
C LEU A 66 -3.25 -11.97 6.02
N GLY A 67 -3.49 -13.16 6.57
CA GLY A 67 -4.06 -13.35 7.88
C GLY A 67 -5.56 -13.07 7.92
N TRP A 68 -6.01 -12.43 9.01
CA TRP A 68 -7.44 -12.32 9.28
C TRP A 68 -8.15 -11.32 8.37
N SER A 69 -9.31 -11.73 7.85
CA SER A 69 -10.11 -10.97 6.89
C SER A 69 -11.50 -10.63 7.44
N ILE A 70 -12.01 -9.46 7.07
CA ILE A 70 -13.37 -8.98 7.36
C ILE A 70 -14.05 -8.71 6.01
N VAL A 71 -15.20 -9.34 5.76
CA VAL A 71 -15.92 -9.25 4.46
C VAL A 71 -14.98 -9.60 3.28
N SER A 72 -14.23 -10.68 3.42
CA SER A 72 -13.25 -11.16 2.42
C SER A 72 -12.09 -10.19 2.11
N VAL A 73 -11.91 -9.13 2.90
CA VAL A 73 -10.79 -8.19 2.81
C VAL A 73 -9.87 -8.38 4.02
N PRO A 74 -8.59 -8.71 3.83
CA PRO A 74 -7.62 -8.79 4.92
C PRO A 74 -7.46 -7.44 5.63
N ILE A 75 -7.48 -7.45 6.96
CA ILE A 75 -7.40 -6.22 7.79
C ILE A 75 -6.10 -5.44 7.53
N VAL A 76 -5.07 -6.14 7.04
CA VAL A 76 -3.75 -5.60 6.76
C VAL A 76 -3.73 -4.71 5.51
N ILE A 77 -4.68 -4.85 4.58
CA ILE A 77 -4.67 -4.13 3.30
C ILE A 77 -4.72 -2.59 3.46
N PRO A 78 -5.61 -2.02 4.31
CA PRO A 78 -5.57 -0.60 4.62
C PRO A 78 -4.23 -0.11 5.16
N PHE A 79 -3.54 -0.91 5.99
CA PHE A 79 -2.22 -0.56 6.54
C PHE A 79 -1.14 -0.62 5.45
N LEU A 80 -1.15 -1.65 4.62
CA LEU A 80 -0.28 -1.74 3.45
C LEU A 80 -0.47 -0.51 2.54
N ARG A 81 -1.72 -0.07 2.36
CA ARG A 81 -1.99 1.13 1.56
C ARG A 81 -1.46 2.39 2.22
N LEU A 82 -1.65 2.56 3.53
CA LEU A 82 -1.07 3.67 4.28
C LEU A 82 0.46 3.70 4.21
N LEU A 83 1.12 2.55 4.30
CA LEU A 83 2.57 2.42 4.14
C LEU A 83 3.01 2.96 2.78
N VAL A 84 2.36 2.52 1.70
CA VAL A 84 2.65 2.98 0.33
C VAL A 84 2.43 4.48 0.19
N ILE A 85 1.33 5.02 0.73
CA ILE A 85 1.02 6.46 0.70
C ILE A 85 2.10 7.25 1.43
N ALA A 86 2.41 6.90 2.68
CA ALA A 86 3.37 7.62 3.50
C ALA A 86 4.80 7.54 2.94
N ALA A 87 5.24 6.37 2.49
CA ALA A 87 6.56 6.18 1.88
C ALA A 87 6.69 6.98 0.57
N SER A 88 5.66 6.97 -0.28
CA SER A 88 5.66 7.73 -1.53
C SER A 88 5.63 9.24 -1.28
N ASP A 89 4.87 9.68 -0.27
CA ASP A 89 4.84 11.07 0.16
C ASP A 89 6.21 11.55 0.68
N ALA A 90 6.90 10.69 1.44
CA ALA A 90 8.29 10.89 1.86
C ALA A 90 9.26 11.02 0.68
N ALA A 91 9.18 10.09 -0.27
CA ALA A 91 10.07 10.03 -1.43
C ALA A 91 9.92 11.23 -2.37
N VAL A 92 8.70 11.69 -2.61
CA VAL A 92 8.43 12.83 -3.50
C VAL A 92 8.76 14.16 -2.83
N GLY A 93 8.53 14.29 -1.52
CA GLY A 93 8.71 15.56 -0.82
C GLY A 93 7.70 16.64 -1.23
N HIS A 94 8.04 17.90 -0.96
CA HIS A 94 7.19 19.05 -1.23
C HIS A 94 7.83 19.95 -2.30
N PHE A 95 7.49 19.69 -3.55
CA PHE A 95 7.83 20.58 -4.66
C PHE A 95 6.51 21.11 -5.25
N PHE A 96 6.41 22.42 -5.49
CA PHE A 96 5.26 23.04 -6.15
C PHE A 96 3.87 22.82 -5.48
N GLY A 97 3.80 22.76 -4.14
CA GLY A 97 2.52 22.78 -3.42
C GLY A 97 1.63 21.57 -3.74
N ARG A 98 0.36 21.81 -4.08
CA ARG A 98 -0.63 20.76 -4.40
C ARG A 98 -0.28 19.90 -5.62
N LEU A 99 0.55 20.41 -6.52
CA LEU A 99 0.97 19.65 -7.71
C LEU A 99 1.82 18.42 -7.33
N SER A 100 2.59 18.48 -6.23
CA SER A 100 3.33 17.31 -5.76
C SER A 100 2.42 16.20 -5.25
N SER A 101 1.17 16.46 -4.84
CA SER A 101 0.24 15.39 -4.45
C SER A 101 -0.12 14.48 -5.63
N VAL A 102 -0.17 15.04 -6.85
CA VAL A 102 -0.33 14.25 -8.09
C VAL A 102 0.90 13.38 -8.31
N LEU A 103 2.10 13.92 -8.09
CA LEU A 103 3.34 13.16 -8.21
C LEU A 103 3.42 12.03 -7.16
N VAL A 104 2.96 12.26 -5.92
CA VAL A 104 2.84 11.21 -4.90
C VAL A 104 1.92 10.10 -5.37
N ALA A 105 0.75 10.42 -5.94
CA ALA A 105 -0.17 9.43 -6.45
C ALA A 105 0.43 8.63 -7.62
N LEU A 106 1.17 9.27 -8.52
CA LEU A 106 1.90 8.58 -9.60
C LEU A 106 2.96 7.62 -9.06
N VAL A 107 3.79 8.09 -8.13
CA VAL A 107 4.88 7.30 -7.51
C VAL A 107 4.32 6.12 -6.72
N ALA A 108 3.25 6.33 -5.94
CA ALA A 108 2.55 5.26 -5.23
C ALA A 108 1.92 4.22 -6.19
N THR A 109 1.37 4.68 -7.31
CA THR A 109 0.78 3.80 -8.33
C THR A 109 1.86 2.99 -9.04
N LEU A 110 3.03 3.57 -9.28
CA LEU A 110 4.20 2.85 -9.80
C LEU A 110 4.67 1.77 -8.83
N LEU A 111 4.73 2.06 -7.52
CA LEU A 111 5.02 1.04 -6.52
C LEU A 111 3.94 -0.05 -6.51
N THR A 112 2.66 0.32 -6.64
CA THR A 112 1.54 -0.63 -6.74
C THR A 112 1.73 -1.57 -7.92
N PHE A 113 2.18 -1.06 -9.08
CA PHE A 113 2.49 -1.90 -10.24
C PHE A 113 3.53 -2.99 -9.94
N PHE A 114 4.63 -2.65 -9.25
CA PHE A 114 5.61 -3.66 -8.83
C PHE A 114 5.05 -4.65 -7.81
N MET A 115 4.20 -4.17 -6.89
CA MET A 115 3.55 -5.02 -5.88
C MET A 115 2.66 -6.09 -6.51
N GLU A 116 1.90 -5.77 -7.56
CA GLU A 116 1.00 -6.74 -8.21
C GLU A 116 1.73 -8.00 -8.70
N PHE A 117 2.93 -7.84 -9.27
CA PHE A 117 3.71 -8.99 -9.73
C PHE A 117 4.29 -9.81 -8.58
N ALA A 118 4.74 -9.13 -7.53
CA ALA A 118 5.25 -9.80 -6.34
C ALA A 118 4.13 -10.51 -5.57
N ALA A 119 2.92 -9.95 -5.54
CA ALA A 119 1.77 -10.50 -4.83
C ALA A 119 1.27 -11.82 -5.44
N ASP A 120 1.20 -11.91 -6.76
CA ASP A 120 0.85 -13.17 -7.44
C ASP A 120 1.93 -14.24 -7.18
N SER A 121 3.20 -13.83 -7.19
CA SER A 121 4.32 -14.73 -6.90
C SER A 121 4.25 -15.24 -5.45
N LEU A 122 3.99 -14.35 -4.49
CA LEU A 122 3.94 -14.65 -3.05
C LEU A 122 2.62 -15.28 -2.58
N ASP A 123 1.71 -15.65 -3.49
CA ASP A 123 0.41 -16.24 -3.17
C ASP A 123 -0.40 -15.32 -2.23
N LEU A 124 -0.43 -14.00 -2.48
CA LEU A 124 -1.12 -13.02 -1.61
C LEU A 124 -2.53 -12.68 -2.10
N TRP A 125 -2.66 -12.41 -3.39
CA TRP A 125 -3.94 -12.24 -4.07
C TRP A 125 -3.79 -12.59 -5.54
N HIS A 126 -4.86 -13.15 -6.11
CA HIS A 126 -4.90 -13.57 -7.50
C HIS A 126 -5.99 -12.86 -8.26
N TRP A 127 -5.62 -12.32 -9.40
CA TRP A 127 -6.55 -11.73 -10.35
C TRP A 127 -7.31 -12.83 -11.09
N ARG A 128 -8.61 -12.61 -11.32
CA ARG A 128 -9.40 -13.51 -12.17
C ARG A 128 -8.93 -13.44 -13.63
N THR A 129 -8.47 -12.27 -14.04
CA THR A 129 -7.76 -12.05 -15.30
C THR A 129 -6.28 -12.37 -15.13
N ARG A 130 -5.56 -12.63 -16.24
CA ARG A 130 -4.10 -12.88 -16.19
C ARG A 130 -3.30 -11.72 -15.61
N PHE A 131 -3.83 -10.49 -15.71
CA PHE A 131 -3.19 -9.28 -15.23
C PHE A 131 -4.24 -8.34 -14.59
N PRO A 132 -3.83 -7.45 -13.66
CA PRO A 132 -4.67 -6.41 -13.13
C PRO A 132 -5.19 -5.50 -14.26
N PRO A 133 -6.48 -5.12 -14.27
CA PRO A 133 -7.01 -4.20 -15.25
C PRO A 133 -6.50 -2.77 -15.00
N ALA A 134 -6.50 -1.94 -16.05
CA ALA A 134 -6.10 -0.53 -15.94
C ALA A 134 -6.95 0.26 -14.92
N SER A 135 -8.21 -0.16 -14.70
CA SER A 135 -9.09 0.44 -13.69
C SER A 135 -8.58 0.26 -12.27
N SER A 136 -7.84 -0.81 -11.97
CA SER A 136 -7.19 -1.01 -10.66
C SER A 136 -6.21 0.09 -10.35
N TYR A 137 -5.28 0.35 -11.27
CA TYR A 137 -4.28 1.40 -11.13
C TYR A 137 -4.92 2.79 -11.06
N ALA A 138 -5.98 3.04 -11.84
CA ALA A 138 -6.73 4.29 -11.78
C ALA A 138 -7.45 4.48 -10.43
N GLY A 139 -8.09 3.43 -9.91
CA GLY A 139 -8.73 3.46 -8.60
C GLY A 139 -7.73 3.74 -7.49
N TRP A 140 -6.60 3.03 -7.50
CA TRP A 140 -5.52 3.23 -6.54
C TRP A 140 -4.88 4.62 -6.63
N PHE A 141 -4.71 5.15 -7.84
CA PHE A 141 -4.26 6.52 -8.06
C PHE A 141 -5.20 7.54 -7.40
N VAL A 142 -6.51 7.42 -7.64
CA VAL A 142 -7.52 8.36 -7.08
C VAL A 142 -7.57 8.27 -5.55
N ILE A 143 -7.57 7.06 -5.00
CA ILE A 143 -7.58 6.83 -3.55
C ILE A 143 -6.33 7.44 -2.91
N THR A 144 -5.15 7.22 -3.49
CA THR A 144 -3.92 7.81 -2.97
C THR A 144 -3.94 9.33 -3.09
N LEU A 145 -4.36 9.88 -4.22
CA LEU A 145 -4.43 11.32 -4.40
C LEU A 145 -5.33 11.97 -3.35
N ALA A 146 -6.54 11.43 -3.14
CA ALA A 146 -7.47 11.92 -2.12
C ALA A 146 -6.88 11.81 -0.71
N SER A 147 -6.26 10.67 -0.38
CA SER A 147 -5.64 10.43 0.93
C SER A 147 -4.46 11.38 1.19
N THR A 148 -3.61 11.59 0.21
CA THR A 148 -2.46 12.50 0.30
C THR A 148 -2.91 13.95 0.43
N LEU A 149 -3.94 14.37 -0.31
CA LEU A 149 -4.52 15.71 -0.15
C LEU A 149 -5.07 15.91 1.25
N LEU A 150 -5.87 14.95 1.75
CA LEU A 150 -6.41 15.01 3.11
C LEU A 150 -5.30 15.10 4.17
N LEU A 151 -4.26 14.26 4.06
CA LEU A 151 -3.15 14.28 5.02
C LEU A 151 -2.37 15.60 4.97
N ARG A 152 -2.07 16.13 3.78
CA ARG A 152 -1.32 17.38 3.63
C ARG A 152 -2.13 18.63 4.01
N ASP A 153 -3.45 18.60 3.86
CA ASP A 153 -4.32 19.71 4.31
C ASP A 153 -4.52 19.69 5.84
N THR A 154 -4.31 18.53 6.48
CA THR A 154 -4.67 18.32 7.89
C THR A 154 -3.45 18.16 8.82
N SER A 155 -2.27 17.89 8.25
CA SER A 155 -1.04 17.56 8.96
C SER A 155 0.17 18.27 8.33
N GLU A 156 0.92 19.01 9.16
CA GLU A 156 2.25 19.50 8.77
C GLU A 156 3.27 18.39 8.97
N ARG A 157 3.84 17.88 7.89
CA ARG A 157 4.80 16.77 7.95
C ARG A 157 6.02 17.08 8.79
N ASN A 158 6.64 16.03 9.31
CA ASN A 158 7.94 16.14 9.97
C ASN A 158 9.03 16.62 8.98
N THR A 159 10.06 17.29 9.50
CA THR A 159 11.15 17.87 8.72
C THR A 159 12.15 16.82 8.21
N GLU A 160 12.33 15.72 8.95
CA GLU A 160 13.30 14.68 8.64
C GLU A 160 12.68 13.53 7.83
N LEU A 161 12.61 13.73 6.51
CA LEU A 161 11.96 12.78 5.60
C LEU A 161 12.93 11.79 4.94
N ARG A 162 14.21 11.85 5.28
CA ARG A 162 15.24 10.98 4.71
C ARG A 162 14.94 9.52 4.97
N LEU A 163 14.75 9.13 6.23
CA LEU A 163 14.50 7.73 6.59
C LEU A 163 13.25 7.15 5.89
N PRO A 164 12.07 7.78 5.94
CA PRO A 164 10.90 7.24 5.25
C PRO A 164 11.01 7.27 3.72
N ALA A 165 11.82 8.16 3.13
CA ALA A 165 12.14 8.09 1.70
C ALA A 165 12.99 6.85 1.34
N HIS A 166 13.91 6.43 2.22
CA HIS A 166 14.65 5.17 2.04
C HIS A 166 13.75 3.94 2.20
N ILE A 167 12.69 4.01 3.02
CA ILE A 167 11.68 2.95 3.11
C ILE A 167 11.02 2.73 1.75
N TYR A 168 10.67 3.79 1.02
CA TYR A 168 10.12 3.66 -0.34
C TYR A 168 11.08 2.91 -1.27
N ILE A 169 12.36 3.31 -1.28
CA ILE A 169 13.39 2.65 -2.10
C ILE A 169 13.52 1.17 -1.70
N GLY A 170 13.51 0.87 -0.40
CA GLY A 170 13.53 -0.49 0.12
C GLY A 170 12.34 -1.32 -0.33
N LEU A 171 11.13 -0.76 -0.35
CA LEU A 171 9.93 -1.43 -0.86
C LEU A 171 10.04 -1.73 -2.36
N VAL A 172 10.48 -0.77 -3.17
CA VAL A 172 10.70 -0.98 -4.61
C VAL A 172 11.71 -2.11 -4.84
N ILE A 173 12.85 -2.06 -4.14
CA ILE A 173 13.90 -3.08 -4.25
C ILE A 173 13.36 -4.45 -3.83
N TYR A 174 12.66 -4.52 -2.69
CA TYR A 174 12.07 -5.76 -2.18
C TYR A 174 11.13 -6.40 -3.21
N PHE A 175 10.14 -5.66 -3.73
CA PHE A 175 9.18 -6.21 -4.68
C PHE A 175 9.83 -6.57 -6.02
N CYS A 176 10.79 -5.78 -6.50
CA CYS A 176 11.57 -6.11 -7.70
C CYS A 176 12.39 -7.40 -7.54
N ILE A 177 13.13 -7.54 -6.42
CA ILE A 177 13.93 -8.73 -6.14
C ILE A 177 13.02 -9.96 -6.01
N THR A 178 11.92 -9.85 -5.27
CA THR A 178 10.96 -10.95 -5.12
C THR A 178 10.44 -11.39 -6.48
N PHE A 179 9.98 -10.46 -7.32
CA PHE A 179 9.48 -10.80 -8.65
C PHE A 179 10.53 -11.48 -9.53
N ILE A 180 11.74 -10.91 -9.61
CA ILE A 180 12.83 -11.45 -10.45
C ILE A 180 13.31 -12.80 -9.91
N GLY A 181 13.50 -12.92 -8.60
CA GLY A 181 14.02 -14.12 -7.94
C GLY A 181 13.07 -15.30 -8.05
N MET A 182 11.77 -15.06 -7.91
CA MET A 182 10.74 -16.10 -8.04
C MET A 182 10.61 -16.56 -9.50
N LYS A 183 10.60 -15.61 -10.46
CA LYS A 183 10.48 -15.93 -11.89
C LYS A 183 11.70 -16.64 -12.47
N SER A 184 12.89 -16.38 -11.94
CA SER A 184 14.13 -17.05 -12.34
C SER A 184 14.32 -18.42 -11.68
N GLY A 185 13.42 -18.82 -10.76
CA GLY A 185 13.56 -20.04 -9.98
C GLY A 185 14.70 -20.01 -8.95
N LEU A 186 15.34 -18.85 -8.74
CA LEU A 186 16.40 -18.65 -7.75
C LEU A 186 15.84 -18.61 -6.32
N ILE A 187 14.59 -18.18 -6.18
CA ILE A 187 13.85 -18.15 -4.91
C ILE A 187 12.69 -19.13 -5.04
N THR A 188 12.68 -20.17 -4.20
CA THR A 188 11.55 -21.10 -4.05
C THR A 188 11.07 -21.03 -2.61
N LEU A 189 9.75 -20.87 -2.42
CA LEU A 189 9.07 -20.74 -1.14
C LEU A 189 8.24 -21.98 -0.83
#